data_AF-A9GB32-F1
#
_entry.id   AF-A9GB32-F1
#
_cell.length_a   1.000
_cell.length_b   1.000
_cell.length_c   1.000
_cell.angle_alpha   90.00
_cell.angle_beta   90.00
_cell.angle_gamma   90.00
#
_symmetry.space_group_name_H-M   'P 1'
#
loop_
_entity.id
_entity.type
_entity.pdbx_description
1 polymer ?
#
loop_
_entity_poly.entity_id
_entity_poly.type
_entity_poly.pdbx_seq_one_letter_code
_entity_poly.pdbx_strand_id
1 'polypeptide(L)'
;MRDEGGGIGVDRRRCGGGAGTRLGVIDDDAWTADELGLEREVLVMMERPPRSQAHGAFMVAWAVGGRRPGGFRGVAPDASPRLYLIPKPGSCVLALPVAIVRAVSDGADVVVCAAYVEGSTTPMLDDALEFAARLGRRGRGCPVVFPTGREASSPPESLHASFSLGFGEPASDPRVFCVGPGARGEGWFLWRDRRGRSRPFANRGPAVRWLAPGDDITCPLPSASSATPALERLCHAESSGASALAAGSLLLVLSQNPSLRLPELDALVMRTLAPVPPAAPASAEPIADAWDVLPDGRDRDGHNAKHGYGRIDAGRACLAAGDPIALALVSVGEDGAARIWHDARAEGPLARRLYSRRLARWAVRALLADPSLCHGVCALVRHARLTAGDPRRRRAHGAGAVLRQLSLLVRALAASRAAPPPSPRVRDEITALLDRLERSATDAAAVADVESRFGALADIVFAGDTDGDAREGAA
;
A
#
# COMPACT_ATOMS: atom_id res chain seq x y z
N MET A 1 -6.22 -16.47 2.19
CA MET A 1 -5.54 -15.73 1.11
C MET A 1 -4.35 -16.54 0.63
N ARG A 2 -4.62 -17.54 -0.22
CA ARG A 2 -3.60 -18.32 -0.94
C ARG A 2 -3.23 -17.55 -2.22
N ASP A 3 -2.09 -17.90 -2.82
CA ASP A 3 -1.51 -17.40 -4.08
C ASP A 3 -2.38 -17.61 -5.34
N GLU A 4 -3.66 -17.96 -5.20
CA GLU A 4 -4.59 -18.10 -6.32
C GLU A 4 -5.11 -16.71 -6.73
N GLY A 5 -4.26 -15.96 -7.43
CA GLY A 5 -4.57 -14.80 -8.28
C GLY A 5 -5.73 -13.90 -7.83
N GLY A 6 -5.45 -12.86 -7.04
CA GLY A 6 -6.43 -11.80 -6.74
C GLY A 6 -6.39 -11.19 -5.34
N GLY A 7 -5.52 -11.68 -4.45
CA GLY A 7 -5.35 -11.11 -3.10
C GLY A 7 -4.51 -9.84 -3.04
N ILE A 8 -4.50 -9.16 -1.90
CA ILE A 8 -3.72 -7.93 -1.66
C ILE A 8 -2.24 -8.19 -1.28
N GLY A 9 -1.71 -9.38 -1.59
CA GLY A 9 -0.29 -9.72 -1.41
C GLY A 9 0.23 -9.76 0.03
N VAL A 10 -0.63 -9.97 1.04
CA VAL A 10 -0.19 -9.91 2.45
C VAL A 10 0.68 -11.10 2.83
N ASP A 11 1.95 -10.83 3.12
CA ASP A 11 2.84 -11.76 3.82
C ASP A 11 2.90 -11.45 5.31
N ARG A 12 2.06 -12.12 6.10
CA ARG A 12 1.91 -11.81 7.53
C ARG A 12 3.14 -12.14 8.37
N ARG A 13 4.02 -13.05 7.93
CA ARG A 13 5.27 -13.34 8.65
C ARG A 13 6.17 -12.10 8.66
N ARG A 14 6.21 -11.36 7.55
CA ARG A 14 7.11 -10.22 7.33
C ARG A 14 6.42 -8.87 7.61
N CYS A 15 5.15 -8.75 7.26
CA CYS A 15 4.36 -7.52 7.44
C CYS A 15 3.82 -7.34 8.87
N GLY A 16 3.71 -8.42 9.65
CA GLY A 16 3.00 -8.42 10.93
C GLY A 16 1.49 -8.25 10.75
N GLY A 17 0.80 -7.79 11.80
CA GLY A 17 -0.64 -7.57 11.78
C GLY A 17 -1.07 -6.11 11.92
N GLY A 18 -0.17 -5.13 11.86
CA GLY A 18 -0.54 -3.70 11.97
C GLY A 18 -0.61 -3.18 13.41
N ALA A 19 0.03 -3.87 14.36
CA ALA A 19 0.02 -3.48 15.77
C ALA A 19 0.49 -2.04 16.00
N GLY A 20 -0.20 -1.32 16.90
CA GLY A 20 0.10 0.07 17.22
C GLY A 20 -0.44 1.09 16.21
N THR A 21 -1.28 0.66 15.27
CA THR A 21 -1.98 1.55 14.33
C THR A 21 -3.49 1.60 14.60
N ARG A 22 -4.14 2.64 14.10
CA ARG A 22 -5.58 2.86 14.27
C ARG A 22 -6.31 3.09 12.94
N LEU A 23 -7.40 2.34 12.75
CA LEU A 23 -8.35 2.54 11.67
C LEU A 23 -9.54 3.38 12.16
N GLY A 24 -9.90 4.42 11.41
CA GLY A 24 -11.21 5.07 11.50
C GLY A 24 -12.05 4.72 10.28
N VAL A 25 -13.19 4.07 10.46
CA VAL A 25 -14.18 3.88 9.38
C VAL A 25 -15.29 4.88 9.56
N ILE A 26 -15.60 5.65 8.53
CA ILE A 26 -16.77 6.54 8.47
C ILE A 26 -17.79 5.89 7.54
N ASP A 27 -18.97 5.62 8.10
CA ASP A 27 -20.05 4.92 7.41
C ASP A 27 -21.43 5.40 7.90
N ASP A 28 -22.48 5.00 7.21
CA ASP A 28 -23.86 5.35 7.53
C ASP A 28 -24.65 4.20 8.18
N ASP A 29 -24.00 3.08 8.47
CA ASP A 29 -24.58 1.94 9.18
C ASP A 29 -23.55 1.09 9.93
N ALA A 30 -24.04 0.35 10.92
CA ALA A 30 -23.23 -0.43 11.83
C ALA A 30 -23.94 -1.71 12.31
N TRP A 31 -24.91 -2.26 11.58
CA TRP A 31 -25.44 -3.57 11.96
C TRP A 31 -24.29 -4.58 12.15
N THR A 32 -24.35 -5.39 13.22
CA THR A 32 -23.32 -6.34 13.69
C THR A 32 -21.95 -5.76 14.10
N ALA A 33 -21.84 -4.44 14.35
CA ALA A 33 -20.60 -3.82 14.85
C ALA A 33 -20.09 -4.40 16.19
N ASP A 34 -20.99 -4.85 17.07
CA ASP A 34 -20.63 -5.49 18.34
C ASP A 34 -19.82 -6.79 18.18
N GLU A 35 -19.86 -7.41 16.99
CA GLU A 35 -19.13 -8.64 16.70
C GLU A 35 -17.64 -8.41 16.39
N LEU A 36 -17.28 -7.17 16.09
CA LEU A 36 -15.95 -6.81 15.60
C LEU A 36 -14.97 -6.48 16.72
N GLY A 37 -15.47 -6.21 17.94
CA GLY A 37 -14.63 -5.76 19.05
C GLY A 37 -14.05 -4.37 18.80
N LEU A 38 -14.89 -3.44 18.35
CA LEU A 38 -14.54 -2.04 18.15
C LEU A 38 -13.94 -1.43 19.42
N GLU A 39 -12.94 -0.56 19.27
CA GLU A 39 -12.49 0.26 20.39
C GLU A 39 -13.55 1.29 20.76
N ARG A 40 -14.23 1.83 19.75
CA ARG A 40 -15.30 2.82 19.94
C ARG A 40 -16.21 2.89 18.72
N GLU A 41 -17.51 3.04 18.99
CA GLU A 41 -18.50 3.54 18.06
C GLU A 41 -18.80 5.02 18.39
N VAL A 42 -18.78 5.90 17.40
CA VAL A 42 -18.94 7.35 17.56
C VAL A 42 -20.06 7.83 16.67
N LEU A 43 -21.11 8.41 17.27
CA LEU A 43 -22.19 9.04 16.51
C LEU A 43 -21.80 10.48 16.17
N VAL A 44 -21.95 10.86 14.91
CA VAL A 44 -21.61 12.20 14.41
C VAL A 44 -22.87 12.84 13.84
N MET A 45 -23.36 13.90 14.50
CA MET A 45 -24.60 14.60 14.10
C MET A 45 -25.83 13.69 14.09
N MET A 46 -25.89 12.72 15.01
CA MET A 46 -27.02 11.81 15.21
C MET A 46 -27.11 11.37 16.67
N GLU A 47 -28.32 11.00 17.09
CA GLU A 47 -28.61 10.56 18.47
C GLU A 47 -28.57 9.04 18.64
N ARG A 48 -28.82 8.28 17.57
CA ARG A 48 -28.90 6.82 17.59
C ARG A 48 -28.15 6.21 16.41
N PRO A 49 -27.50 5.05 16.60
CA PRO A 49 -26.81 4.37 15.52
C PRO A 49 -27.81 3.75 14.53
N PRO A 50 -27.62 3.96 13.22
CA PRO A 50 -28.32 3.18 12.19
C PRO A 50 -27.89 1.71 12.24
N ARG A 51 -28.87 0.80 12.11
CA ARG A 51 -28.69 -0.67 12.18
C ARG A 51 -29.45 -1.40 11.07
N SER A 52 -29.53 -0.80 9.89
CA SER A 52 -30.26 -1.33 8.75
C SER A 52 -29.44 -2.28 7.87
N GLN A 53 -28.11 -2.16 7.88
CA GLN A 53 -27.20 -2.92 7.01
C GLN A 53 -25.79 -3.09 7.61
N ALA A 54 -25.11 -4.20 7.36
CA ALA A 54 -23.77 -4.42 7.94
C ALA A 54 -22.63 -3.66 7.21
N HIS A 55 -22.91 -2.60 6.44
CA HIS A 55 -21.93 -1.98 5.53
C HIS A 55 -20.68 -1.48 6.26
N GLY A 56 -20.81 -0.61 7.27
CA GLY A 56 -19.66 -0.17 8.08
C GLY A 56 -18.96 -1.30 8.83
N ALA A 57 -19.72 -2.35 9.24
CA ALA A 57 -19.15 -3.53 9.86
C ALA A 57 -18.29 -4.35 8.88
N PHE A 58 -18.73 -4.49 7.62
CA PHE A 58 -17.94 -5.12 6.56
C PHE A 58 -16.63 -4.37 6.28
N MET A 59 -16.67 -3.03 6.25
CA MET A 59 -15.46 -2.20 6.07
C MET A 59 -14.42 -2.48 7.16
N VAL A 60 -14.84 -2.46 8.42
CA VAL A 60 -13.97 -2.79 9.55
C VAL A 60 -13.46 -4.23 9.43
N ALA A 61 -14.34 -5.19 9.10
CA ALA A 61 -13.97 -6.60 9.05
C ALA A 61 -12.97 -6.91 7.92
N TRP A 62 -13.10 -6.31 6.74
CA TRP A 62 -12.10 -6.49 5.68
C TRP A 62 -10.75 -5.86 6.05
N ALA A 63 -10.76 -4.67 6.62
CA ALA A 63 -9.54 -3.96 6.98
C ALA A 63 -8.79 -4.62 8.16
N VAL A 64 -9.49 -4.96 9.24
CA VAL A 64 -8.89 -5.49 10.48
C VAL A 64 -9.46 -6.85 10.90
N GLY A 65 -10.73 -7.12 10.64
CA GLY A 65 -11.36 -8.39 11.02
C GLY A 65 -12.06 -8.36 12.37
N GLY A 66 -12.61 -9.50 12.75
CA GLY A 66 -13.30 -9.68 14.03
C GLY A 66 -12.35 -10.16 15.13
N ARG A 67 -12.52 -9.64 16.35
CA ARG A 67 -11.69 -10.03 17.50
C ARG A 67 -12.13 -11.32 18.22
N ARG A 68 -13.24 -11.93 17.81
CA ARG A 68 -13.71 -13.20 18.37
C ARG A 68 -12.75 -14.34 17.99
N PRO A 69 -12.51 -15.35 18.87
CA PRO A 69 -11.75 -16.54 18.51
C PRO A 69 -12.33 -17.22 17.26
N GLY A 70 -11.49 -17.51 16.26
CA GLY A 70 -11.93 -18.06 14.97
C GLY A 70 -12.66 -17.07 14.05
N GLY A 71 -12.72 -15.79 14.42
CA GLY A 71 -13.31 -14.72 13.60
C GLY A 71 -12.53 -14.45 12.32
N PHE A 72 -13.19 -13.77 11.38
CA PHE A 72 -12.56 -13.36 10.12
C PHE A 72 -11.33 -12.50 10.39
N ARG A 73 -10.23 -12.82 9.70
CA ARG A 73 -8.96 -12.10 9.85
C ARG A 73 -8.75 -11.14 8.69
N GLY A 74 -8.90 -9.85 8.96
CA GLY A 74 -8.67 -8.78 8.00
C GLY A 74 -7.19 -8.62 7.62
N VAL A 75 -6.91 -7.57 6.85
CA VAL A 75 -5.56 -7.26 6.36
C VAL A 75 -4.61 -6.89 7.51
N ALA A 76 -5.02 -5.97 8.39
CA ALA A 76 -4.28 -5.49 9.56
C ALA A 76 -4.98 -5.91 10.88
N PRO A 77 -4.92 -7.19 11.26
CA PRO A 77 -5.70 -7.75 12.37
C PRO A 77 -5.35 -7.26 13.77
N ASP A 78 -4.17 -6.69 13.96
CA ASP A 78 -3.70 -6.17 15.24
C ASP A 78 -3.91 -4.64 15.36
N ALA A 79 -4.49 -4.00 14.32
CA ALA A 79 -4.85 -2.59 14.38
C ALA A 79 -6.09 -2.37 15.26
N SER A 80 -6.23 -1.15 15.78
CA SER A 80 -7.40 -0.74 16.58
C SER A 80 -8.47 -0.12 15.68
N PRO A 81 -9.69 -0.70 15.58
CA PRO A 81 -10.76 -0.11 14.78
C PRO A 81 -11.67 0.80 15.60
N ARG A 82 -12.07 1.91 14.99
CA ARG A 82 -13.17 2.78 15.43
C ARG A 82 -14.13 3.01 14.29
N LEU A 83 -15.43 3.04 14.59
CA LEU A 83 -16.49 3.30 13.63
C LEU A 83 -17.17 4.63 13.95
N TYR A 84 -17.24 5.51 12.96
CA TYR A 84 -17.83 6.83 13.01
C TYR A 84 -19.09 6.83 12.16
N LEU A 85 -20.24 6.87 12.82
CA LEU A 85 -21.54 6.80 12.17
C LEU A 85 -22.05 8.20 11.84
N ILE A 86 -22.39 8.39 10.56
CA ILE A 86 -22.98 9.60 10.03
C ILE A 86 -24.42 9.34 9.57
N PRO A 87 -25.28 10.37 9.46
CA PRO A 87 -26.57 10.25 8.79
C PRO A 87 -26.41 9.76 7.36
N LYS A 88 -27.49 9.17 6.81
CA LYS A 88 -27.53 8.74 5.41
C LYS A 88 -27.02 9.86 4.49
N PRO A 89 -26.16 9.53 3.50
CA PRO A 89 -25.64 10.50 2.54
C PRO A 89 -26.75 11.42 2.02
N GLY A 90 -26.49 12.74 2.02
CA GLY A 90 -27.41 13.77 1.52
C GLY A 90 -28.32 14.36 2.59
N SER A 91 -28.47 13.68 3.74
CA SER A 91 -29.29 14.18 4.85
C SER A 91 -28.60 15.30 5.65
N CYS A 92 -27.27 15.30 5.68
CA CYS A 92 -26.47 16.32 6.37
C CYS A 92 -25.09 16.44 5.72
N VAL A 93 -24.89 17.52 4.96
CA VAL A 93 -23.62 17.79 4.26
C VAL A 93 -22.43 18.02 5.21
N LEU A 94 -22.71 18.34 6.48
CA LEU A 94 -21.69 18.60 7.51
C LEU A 94 -21.15 17.32 8.16
N ALA A 95 -21.88 16.22 8.07
CA ALA A 95 -21.57 15.03 8.87
C ALA A 95 -20.23 14.39 8.46
N LEU A 96 -19.97 14.26 7.16
CA LEU A 96 -18.73 13.68 6.65
C LEU A 96 -17.48 14.51 7.02
N PRO A 97 -17.42 15.84 6.76
CA PRO A 97 -16.28 16.66 7.21
C PRO A 97 -16.03 16.58 8.72
N VAL A 98 -17.09 16.65 9.54
CA VAL A 98 -16.96 16.56 11.00
C VAL A 98 -16.47 15.17 11.43
N ALA A 99 -16.94 14.10 10.78
CA ALA A 99 -16.49 12.74 11.07
C ALA A 99 -15.00 12.56 10.73
N ILE A 100 -14.51 13.11 9.61
CA ILE A 100 -13.09 13.10 9.24
C ILE A 100 -12.26 13.79 10.31
N VAL A 101 -12.58 15.04 10.66
CA VAL A 101 -11.86 15.80 11.68
C VAL A 101 -11.88 15.06 13.01
N ARG A 102 -13.03 14.47 13.38
CA ARG A 102 -13.15 13.72 14.63
C ARG A 102 -12.28 12.46 14.63
N ALA A 103 -12.31 11.67 13.56
CA ALA A 103 -11.51 10.45 13.43
C ALA A 103 -10.00 10.75 13.49
N VAL A 104 -9.56 11.80 12.82
CA VAL A 104 -8.16 12.25 12.85
C VAL A 104 -7.77 12.76 14.24
N SER A 105 -8.62 13.56 14.88
CA SER A 105 -8.38 14.08 16.25
C SER A 105 -8.32 12.97 17.30
N ASP A 106 -9.12 11.93 17.10
CA ASP A 106 -9.13 10.71 17.90
C ASP A 106 -7.89 9.82 17.65
N GLY A 107 -7.00 10.20 16.74
CA GLY A 107 -5.72 9.56 16.50
C GLY A 107 -5.75 8.44 15.45
N ALA A 108 -6.68 8.46 14.49
CA ALA A 108 -6.64 7.54 13.37
C ALA A 108 -5.33 7.66 12.58
N ASP A 109 -4.73 6.52 12.24
CA ASP A 109 -3.61 6.45 11.31
C ASP A 109 -4.10 6.39 9.86
N VAL A 110 -5.26 5.78 9.62
CA VAL A 110 -5.91 5.73 8.32
C VAL A 110 -7.42 5.91 8.51
N VAL A 111 -8.04 6.75 7.69
CA VAL A 111 -9.49 6.94 7.66
C VAL A 111 -10.06 6.39 6.36
N VAL A 112 -11.12 5.59 6.43
CA VAL A 112 -11.90 5.13 5.27
C VAL A 112 -13.25 5.81 5.30
N CYS A 113 -13.61 6.50 4.22
CA CYS A 113 -14.93 7.10 4.04
C CYS A 113 -15.71 6.26 3.04
N ALA A 114 -16.44 5.26 3.51
CA ALA A 114 -17.13 4.31 2.64
C ALA A 114 -18.52 4.78 2.19
N ALA A 115 -19.08 5.80 2.86
CA ALA A 115 -20.34 6.44 2.51
C ALA A 115 -20.14 7.96 2.31
N TYR A 116 -20.44 8.46 1.11
CA TYR A 116 -20.47 9.88 0.78
C TYR A 116 -21.50 10.12 -0.35
N VAL A 117 -21.84 11.39 -0.60
CA VAL A 117 -22.74 11.77 -1.69
C VAL A 117 -21.91 12.12 -2.91
N GLU A 118 -22.23 11.52 -4.06
CA GLU A 118 -21.58 11.87 -5.31
C GLU A 118 -21.86 13.35 -5.65
N GLY A 119 -20.84 14.08 -6.12
CA GLY A 119 -20.90 15.52 -6.40
C GLY A 119 -20.93 16.44 -5.17
N SER A 120 -20.75 15.93 -3.95
CA SER A 120 -20.80 16.76 -2.72
C SER A 120 -19.43 17.26 -2.28
N THR A 121 -18.87 18.23 -3.00
CA THR A 121 -17.72 19.02 -2.54
C THR A 121 -18.20 20.25 -1.76
N THR A 122 -17.56 20.55 -0.62
CA THR A 122 -17.89 21.71 0.20
C THR A 122 -16.62 22.33 0.78
N PRO A 123 -16.58 23.64 1.06
CA PRO A 123 -15.42 24.26 1.73
C PRO A 123 -15.05 23.60 3.06
N MET A 124 -16.04 23.05 3.77
CA MET A 124 -15.80 22.35 5.04
C MET A 124 -15.15 20.98 4.83
N LEU A 125 -15.46 20.29 3.73
CA LEU A 125 -14.73 19.09 3.33
C LEU A 125 -13.27 19.45 3.02
N ASP A 126 -13.03 20.57 2.33
CA ASP A 126 -11.67 21.03 2.04
C ASP A 126 -10.86 21.29 3.32
N ASP A 127 -11.46 21.97 4.30
CA ASP A 127 -10.84 22.21 5.60
C ASP A 127 -10.58 20.91 6.37
N ALA A 128 -11.50 19.95 6.31
CA ALA A 128 -11.35 18.65 6.97
C ALA A 128 -10.23 17.82 6.34
N LEU A 129 -10.11 17.81 5.02
CA LEU A 129 -9.03 17.13 4.29
C LEU A 129 -7.69 17.82 4.51
N GLU A 130 -7.66 19.16 4.57
CA GLU A 130 -6.46 19.92 4.93
C GLU A 130 -6.01 19.61 6.36
N PHE A 131 -6.95 19.55 7.30
CA PHE A 131 -6.71 19.15 8.69
C PHE A 131 -6.12 17.73 8.75
N ALA A 132 -6.71 16.78 8.02
CA ALA A 132 -6.21 15.41 7.94
C ALA A 132 -4.77 15.36 7.40
N ALA A 133 -4.51 16.04 6.28
CA ALA A 133 -3.22 16.05 5.60
C ALA A 133 -2.12 16.76 6.40
N ARG A 134 -2.44 17.86 7.11
CA ARG A 134 -1.45 18.68 7.82
C ARG A 134 -1.28 18.33 9.28
N LEU A 135 -2.35 17.98 9.99
CA LEU A 135 -2.33 17.81 11.45
C LEU A 135 -2.45 16.34 11.86
N GLY A 136 -3.00 15.49 10.98
CA GLY A 136 -3.10 14.06 11.20
C GLY A 136 -1.76 13.41 11.55
N ARG A 137 -1.81 12.40 12.42
CA ARG A 137 -0.64 11.60 12.85
C ARG A 137 0.53 12.46 13.38
N ARG A 138 0.20 13.54 14.11
CA ARG A 138 1.14 14.53 14.69
C ARG A 138 1.94 15.27 13.62
N GLY A 139 1.25 15.78 12.61
CA GLY A 139 1.88 16.55 11.53
C GLY A 139 2.49 15.70 10.41
N ARG A 140 2.23 14.39 10.39
CA ARG A 140 2.69 13.51 9.30
C ARG A 140 1.66 13.36 8.19
N GLY A 141 0.41 13.75 8.46
CA GLY A 141 -0.74 13.55 7.58
C GLY A 141 -1.38 12.18 7.81
N CYS A 142 -2.69 12.18 7.95
CA CYS A 142 -3.54 10.99 8.01
C CYS A 142 -4.11 10.74 6.61
N PRO A 143 -3.79 9.61 5.95
CA PRO A 143 -4.44 9.24 4.70
C PRO A 143 -5.94 9.04 4.89
N VAL A 144 -6.72 9.67 4.01
CA VAL A 144 -8.16 9.47 3.89
C VAL A 144 -8.42 8.71 2.59
N VAL A 145 -9.12 7.58 2.68
CA VAL A 145 -9.39 6.68 1.57
C VAL A 145 -10.85 6.79 1.17
N PHE A 146 -11.10 7.00 -0.11
CA PHE A 146 -12.44 7.08 -0.68
C PHE A 146 -12.62 6.00 -1.76
N PRO A 147 -13.78 5.32 -1.80
CA PRO A 147 -14.13 4.49 -2.94
C PRO A 147 -14.48 5.35 -4.15
N THR A 148 -14.25 4.79 -5.33
CA THR A 148 -14.62 5.39 -6.62
C THR A 148 -16.12 5.61 -6.80
N GLY A 149 -17.00 4.85 -6.14
CA GLY A 149 -18.46 4.96 -6.30
C GLY A 149 -19.00 4.13 -7.47
N ARG A 150 -20.32 4.17 -7.69
CA ARG A 150 -21.06 3.20 -8.52
C ARG A 150 -22.08 3.85 -9.46
N GLU A 151 -21.69 4.91 -10.15
CA GLU A 151 -22.44 5.47 -11.29
C GLU A 151 -21.93 4.89 -12.63
N ALA A 152 -21.78 3.56 -12.69
CA ALA A 152 -21.06 2.87 -13.75
C ALA A 152 -21.87 2.63 -15.05
N SER A 153 -22.72 3.59 -15.45
CA SER A 153 -23.31 3.57 -16.80
C SER A 153 -23.21 4.94 -17.45
N SER A 154 -22.41 5.02 -18.51
CA SER A 154 -22.50 6.10 -19.48
C SER A 154 -23.87 6.02 -20.18
N PRO A 155 -24.71 7.06 -20.17
CA PRO A 155 -25.89 7.10 -21.03
C PRO A 155 -25.47 6.91 -22.50
N PRO A 156 -26.24 6.18 -23.32
CA PRO A 156 -26.03 6.19 -24.77
C PRO A 156 -25.95 7.64 -25.26
N GLU A 157 -24.96 7.96 -26.10
CA GLU A 157 -24.69 9.30 -26.64
C GLU A 157 -24.05 10.34 -25.67
N SER A 158 -23.59 9.92 -24.49
CA SER A 158 -22.84 10.81 -23.60
C SER A 158 -21.46 11.19 -24.18
N LEU A 159 -21.20 12.50 -24.31
CA LEU A 159 -19.88 13.05 -24.65
C LEU A 159 -18.81 12.75 -23.58
N HIS A 160 -19.22 12.33 -22.37
CA HIS A 160 -18.35 12.00 -21.24
C HIS A 160 -18.13 10.49 -21.05
N ALA A 161 -18.52 9.64 -22.01
CA ALA A 161 -18.60 8.19 -21.85
C ALA A 161 -17.27 7.46 -21.51
N SER A 162 -16.11 8.13 -21.53
CA SER A 162 -14.81 7.56 -21.18
C SER A 162 -14.43 7.68 -19.69
N PHE A 163 -15.15 8.47 -18.88
CA PHE A 163 -14.95 8.56 -17.43
C PHE A 163 -16.25 8.93 -16.70
N SER A 164 -16.50 8.32 -15.54
CA SER A 164 -17.67 8.60 -14.69
C SER A 164 -17.28 9.20 -13.33
N LEU A 165 -15.99 9.28 -13.01
CA LEU A 165 -15.48 9.98 -11.83
C LEU A 165 -14.99 11.38 -12.23
N GLY A 166 -15.81 12.40 -11.96
CA GLY A 166 -15.49 13.80 -12.22
C GLY A 166 -14.73 14.49 -11.08
N PHE A 167 -14.19 15.69 -11.33
CA PHE A 167 -13.49 16.48 -10.29
C PHE A 167 -14.40 17.07 -9.19
N GLY A 168 -15.72 17.01 -9.37
CA GLY A 168 -16.68 17.41 -8.33
C GLY A 168 -16.85 16.39 -7.21
N GLU A 169 -16.26 15.19 -7.36
CA GLU A 169 -16.38 14.10 -6.39
C GLU A 169 -15.39 14.25 -5.22
N PRO A 170 -15.79 13.97 -3.97
CA PRO A 170 -14.86 13.86 -2.84
C PRO A 170 -13.68 12.92 -3.10
N ALA A 171 -13.93 11.81 -3.81
CA ALA A 171 -12.90 10.86 -4.18
C ALA A 171 -11.92 11.40 -5.23
N SER A 172 -12.21 12.54 -5.86
CA SER A 172 -11.32 13.18 -6.83
C SER A 172 -10.36 14.19 -6.23
N ASP A 173 -10.43 14.44 -4.91
CA ASP A 173 -9.52 15.36 -4.24
C ASP A 173 -8.08 14.78 -4.24
N PRO A 174 -7.05 15.56 -4.67
CA PRO A 174 -5.67 15.06 -4.74
C PRO A 174 -5.05 14.73 -3.38
N ARG A 175 -5.66 15.15 -2.26
CA ARG A 175 -5.20 14.85 -0.89
C ARG A 175 -5.72 13.50 -0.39
N VAL A 176 -6.67 12.87 -1.10
CA VAL A 176 -7.24 11.57 -0.72
C VAL A 176 -6.67 10.44 -1.59
N PHE A 177 -6.87 9.21 -1.13
CA PHE A 177 -6.58 8.02 -1.92
C PHE A 177 -7.89 7.45 -2.48
N CYS A 178 -8.14 7.71 -3.76
CA CYS A 178 -9.25 7.15 -4.52
C CYS A 178 -8.95 5.69 -4.88
N VAL A 179 -9.75 4.74 -4.40
CA VAL A 179 -9.52 3.31 -4.62
C VAL A 179 -10.63 2.70 -5.47
N GLY A 180 -10.22 2.06 -6.56
CA GLY A 180 -11.09 1.27 -7.43
C GLY A 180 -11.10 -0.22 -7.06
N PRO A 181 -12.17 -0.96 -7.40
CA PRO A 181 -12.22 -2.40 -7.25
C PRO A 181 -11.46 -3.10 -8.38
N GLY A 182 -10.51 -3.94 -8.01
CA GLY A 182 -9.85 -4.90 -8.89
C GLY A 182 -10.63 -6.21 -8.99
N ALA A 183 -10.57 -6.83 -10.17
CA ALA A 183 -11.15 -8.15 -10.41
C ALA A 183 -10.33 -9.26 -9.74
N ARG A 184 -10.93 -10.44 -9.59
CA ARG A 184 -10.18 -11.67 -9.33
C ARG A 184 -9.28 -11.97 -10.54
N GLY A 185 -7.99 -12.20 -10.31
CA GLY A 185 -7.01 -12.37 -11.37
C GLY A 185 -6.37 -11.03 -11.80
N GLU A 186 -6.57 -10.63 -13.06
CA GLU A 186 -5.96 -9.42 -13.65
C GLU A 186 -7.02 -8.37 -13.99
N GLY A 187 -6.65 -7.09 -13.86
CA GLY A 187 -7.49 -5.98 -14.30
C GLY A 187 -8.40 -5.36 -13.24
N TRP A 188 -9.26 -4.47 -13.72
CA TRP A 188 -10.31 -3.81 -12.93
C TRP A 188 -11.60 -4.63 -12.97
N PHE A 189 -12.48 -4.42 -12.00
CA PHE A 189 -13.69 -5.23 -11.87
C PHE A 189 -14.75 -4.90 -12.94
N LEU A 190 -15.06 -5.92 -13.76
CA LEU A 190 -16.16 -5.93 -14.71
C LEU A 190 -17.25 -6.91 -14.23
N TRP A 191 -18.52 -6.53 -14.37
CA TRP A 191 -19.66 -7.38 -14.03
C TRP A 191 -20.56 -7.63 -15.26
N ARG A 192 -21.24 -8.77 -15.26
CA ARG A 192 -22.16 -9.15 -16.34
C ARG A 192 -23.56 -8.57 -16.10
N ASP A 193 -24.06 -7.82 -17.07
CA ASP A 193 -25.45 -7.35 -17.08
C ASP A 193 -26.44 -8.50 -17.33
N ARG A 194 -27.75 -8.22 -17.20
CA ARG A 194 -28.80 -9.23 -17.42
C ARG A 194 -28.83 -9.83 -18.83
N ARG A 195 -28.14 -9.20 -19.80
CA ARG A 195 -28.00 -9.67 -21.19
C ARG A 195 -26.67 -10.38 -21.42
N GLY A 196 -25.89 -10.65 -20.36
CA GLY A 196 -24.60 -11.31 -20.43
C GLY A 196 -23.47 -10.42 -20.95
N ARG A 197 -23.66 -9.10 -21.03
CA ARG A 197 -22.61 -8.16 -21.49
C ARG A 197 -21.84 -7.58 -20.32
N SER A 198 -20.54 -7.38 -20.46
CA SER A 198 -19.70 -6.84 -19.39
C SER A 198 -19.78 -5.33 -19.30
N ARG A 199 -19.77 -4.81 -18.07
CA ARG A 199 -19.74 -3.39 -17.71
C ARG A 199 -18.75 -3.16 -16.57
N PRO A 200 -18.11 -1.99 -16.46
CA PRO A 200 -17.38 -1.61 -15.26
C PRO A 200 -18.30 -1.65 -14.06
N PHE A 201 -17.76 -2.13 -12.94
CA PHE A 201 -18.50 -2.13 -11.70
C PHE A 201 -18.55 -0.74 -11.08
N ALA A 202 -17.43 -0.04 -11.09
CA ALA A 202 -17.24 1.23 -10.38
C ALA A 202 -16.85 2.36 -11.32
N ASN A 203 -16.90 3.58 -10.79
CA ASN A 203 -16.49 4.75 -11.52
C ASN A 203 -14.99 4.72 -11.85
N ARG A 204 -14.66 5.40 -12.95
CA ARG A 204 -13.29 5.53 -13.48
C ARG A 204 -13.03 6.96 -13.85
N GLY A 205 -11.80 7.40 -13.70
CA GLY A 205 -11.42 8.78 -13.98
C GLY A 205 -9.97 9.09 -13.57
N PRO A 206 -9.53 10.33 -13.82
CA PRO A 206 -8.13 10.72 -13.61
C PRO A 206 -7.69 10.63 -12.16
N ALA A 207 -8.63 10.68 -11.20
CA ALA A 207 -8.30 10.64 -9.78
C ALA A 207 -8.14 9.23 -9.20
N VAL A 208 -8.51 8.17 -9.92
CA VAL A 208 -8.30 6.78 -9.44
C VAL A 208 -6.82 6.61 -9.12
N ARG A 209 -6.50 6.34 -7.85
CA ARG A 209 -5.12 6.24 -7.40
C ARG A 209 -4.62 4.82 -7.62
N TRP A 210 -5.31 3.85 -7.03
CA TRP A 210 -4.92 2.43 -7.04
C TRP A 210 -6.13 1.51 -7.13
N LEU A 211 -5.89 0.25 -7.48
CA LEU A 211 -6.84 -0.84 -7.28
C LEU A 211 -6.53 -1.63 -6.01
N ALA A 212 -7.58 -2.11 -5.37
CA ALA A 212 -7.54 -3.17 -4.37
C ALA A 212 -8.62 -4.21 -4.69
N PRO A 213 -8.51 -5.46 -4.20
CA PRO A 213 -9.50 -6.50 -4.51
C PRO A 213 -10.92 -6.06 -4.16
N GLY A 214 -11.84 -6.07 -5.13
CA GLY A 214 -13.25 -5.70 -4.91
C GLY A 214 -14.23 -6.77 -5.37
N ASP A 215 -13.72 -7.81 -6.02
CA ASP A 215 -14.49 -8.91 -6.59
C ASP A 215 -14.10 -10.25 -5.96
N ASP A 216 -15.07 -11.15 -5.83
CA ASP A 216 -14.87 -12.53 -5.35
C ASP A 216 -14.06 -12.61 -4.03
N ILE A 217 -14.29 -11.68 -3.10
CA ILE A 217 -13.57 -11.67 -1.83
C ILE A 217 -14.36 -12.39 -0.74
N THR A 218 -13.65 -12.99 0.21
CA THR A 218 -14.27 -13.69 1.34
C THR A 218 -15.18 -12.75 2.13
N CYS A 219 -16.44 -13.17 2.32
CA CYS A 219 -17.42 -12.48 3.14
C CYS A 219 -17.07 -12.65 4.62
N PRO A 220 -16.85 -11.55 5.37
CA PRO A 220 -16.25 -11.62 6.68
C PRO A 220 -17.26 -11.81 7.82
N LEU A 221 -18.56 -11.65 7.54
CA LEU A 221 -19.64 -11.77 8.52
C LEU A 221 -20.66 -12.81 8.04
N PRO A 222 -21.13 -13.72 8.93
CA PRO A 222 -22.14 -14.71 8.57
C PRO A 222 -23.47 -14.03 8.23
N SER A 223 -24.23 -14.63 7.31
CA SER A 223 -25.62 -14.21 7.08
C SER A 223 -26.47 -14.62 8.28
N ALA A 224 -27.36 -13.74 8.75
CA ALA A 224 -28.30 -14.02 9.84
C ALA A 224 -29.23 -15.23 9.60
N SER A 225 -29.22 -15.80 8.39
CA SER A 225 -30.15 -16.82 7.91
C SER A 225 -29.57 -18.24 7.74
N SER A 226 -28.30 -18.53 8.05
CA SER A 226 -27.75 -19.89 7.81
C SER A 226 -26.99 -20.46 9.01
N ALA A 227 -27.53 -21.51 9.61
CA ALA A 227 -26.96 -22.30 10.70
C ALA A 227 -26.05 -23.46 10.25
N THR A 228 -25.51 -23.41 9.03
CA THR A 228 -24.61 -24.43 8.48
C THR A 228 -23.14 -24.00 8.59
N PRO A 229 -22.19 -24.93 8.86
CA PRO A 229 -20.77 -24.61 8.94
C PRO A 229 -20.25 -23.98 7.64
N ALA A 230 -19.36 -23.01 7.81
CA ALA A 230 -18.85 -22.09 6.81
C ALA A 230 -18.14 -22.76 5.62
N LEU A 231 -18.87 -22.95 4.51
CA LEU A 231 -18.24 -22.82 3.19
C LEU A 231 -17.80 -21.36 3.05
N GLU A 232 -16.57 -21.13 2.57
CA GLU A 232 -16.05 -19.79 2.32
C GLU A 232 -16.96 -19.10 1.29
N ARG A 233 -17.82 -18.18 1.75
CA ARG A 233 -18.73 -17.43 0.88
C ARG A 233 -17.96 -16.27 0.29
N LEU A 234 -17.90 -16.20 -1.04
CA LEU A 234 -17.37 -15.04 -1.73
C LEU A 234 -18.48 -13.99 -1.90
N CYS A 235 -18.07 -12.73 -1.94
CA CYS A 235 -18.95 -11.59 -2.15
C CYS A 235 -18.25 -10.55 -3.03
N HIS A 236 -19.05 -9.81 -3.80
CA HIS A 236 -18.61 -8.60 -4.46
C HIS A 236 -18.60 -7.49 -3.41
N ALA A 237 -17.41 -7.09 -2.99
CA ALA A 237 -17.24 -6.06 -1.98
C ALA A 237 -17.17 -4.65 -2.57
N GLU A 238 -17.17 -4.56 -3.90
CA GLU A 238 -17.33 -3.31 -4.64
C GLU A 238 -16.17 -2.35 -4.33
N SER A 239 -16.31 -1.07 -4.71
CA SER A 239 -15.30 -0.05 -4.44
C SER A 239 -15.11 0.21 -2.93
N SER A 240 -16.16 0.07 -2.12
CA SER A 240 -16.09 0.27 -0.67
C SER A 240 -15.20 -0.77 0.00
N GLY A 241 -15.39 -2.06 -0.31
CA GLY A 241 -14.55 -3.13 0.21
C GLY A 241 -13.10 -3.06 -0.26
N ALA A 242 -12.88 -2.69 -1.53
CA ALA A 242 -11.54 -2.41 -2.04
C ALA A 242 -10.85 -1.30 -1.21
N SER A 243 -11.57 -0.23 -0.88
CA SER A 243 -11.06 0.86 -0.03
C SER A 243 -10.73 0.41 1.39
N ALA A 244 -11.54 -0.49 1.97
CA ALA A 244 -11.26 -1.08 3.27
C ALA A 244 -9.99 -1.96 3.27
N LEU A 245 -9.82 -2.81 2.25
CA LEU A 245 -8.61 -3.62 2.09
C LEU A 245 -7.37 -2.74 1.87
N ALA A 246 -7.49 -1.69 1.05
CA ALA A 246 -6.43 -0.72 0.84
C ALA A 246 -6.01 -0.03 2.15
N ALA A 247 -6.98 0.41 2.96
CA ALA A 247 -6.70 1.00 4.26
C ALA A 247 -6.01 0.02 5.22
N GLY A 248 -6.44 -1.24 5.22
CA GLY A 248 -5.74 -2.32 5.91
C GLY A 248 -4.26 -2.42 5.51
N SER A 249 -3.96 -2.36 4.22
CA SER A 249 -2.57 -2.37 3.72
C SER A 249 -1.77 -1.15 4.17
N LEU A 250 -2.39 0.05 4.15
CA LEU A 250 -1.75 1.26 4.64
C LEU A 250 -1.41 1.16 6.13
N LEU A 251 -2.27 0.54 6.95
CA LEU A 251 -1.97 0.28 8.37
C LEU A 251 -0.77 -0.65 8.54
N LEU A 252 -0.66 -1.72 7.73
CA LEU A 252 0.53 -2.58 7.75
C LEU A 252 1.80 -1.80 7.40
N VAL A 253 1.77 -0.99 6.34
CA VAL A 253 2.90 -0.14 5.92
C VAL A 253 3.30 0.84 7.02
N LEU A 254 2.33 1.52 7.64
CA LEU A 254 2.57 2.46 8.71
C LEU A 254 3.07 1.79 10.01
N SER A 255 2.72 0.52 10.25
CA SER A 255 3.31 -0.26 11.34
C SER A 255 4.80 -0.57 11.11
N GLN A 256 5.19 -0.78 9.84
CA GLN A 256 6.58 -0.98 9.45
C GLN A 256 7.39 0.31 9.56
N ASN A 257 6.81 1.45 9.17
CA ASN A 257 7.44 2.76 9.27
C ASN A 257 6.46 3.87 9.69
N PRO A 258 6.25 4.06 11.00
CA PRO A 258 5.28 5.04 11.51
C PRO A 258 5.75 6.49 11.30
N SER A 259 6.99 6.69 10.81
CA SER A 259 7.52 8.02 10.55
C SER A 259 7.23 8.54 9.13
N LEU A 260 6.70 7.69 8.25
CA LEU A 260 6.25 8.09 6.91
C LEU A 260 5.23 9.22 7.00
N ARG A 261 5.50 10.29 6.25
CA ARG A 261 4.56 11.37 5.95
C ARG A 261 3.64 10.97 4.81
N LEU A 262 2.50 11.62 4.68
CA LEU A 262 1.50 11.30 3.67
C LEU A 262 2.07 11.25 2.22
N PRO A 263 2.87 12.23 1.75
CA PRO A 263 3.47 12.14 0.41
C PRO A 263 4.51 11.01 0.27
N GLU A 264 5.23 10.70 1.36
CA GLU A 264 6.20 9.60 1.37
C GLU A 264 5.48 8.24 1.34
N LEU A 265 4.35 8.11 2.04
CA LEU A 265 3.50 6.93 2.02
C LEU A 265 2.94 6.67 0.62
N ASP A 266 2.39 7.71 -0.01
CA ASP A 266 1.86 7.65 -1.37
C ASP A 266 2.95 7.27 -2.39
N ALA A 267 4.09 7.95 -2.38
CA ALA A 267 5.22 7.64 -3.26
C ALA A 267 5.76 6.21 -3.05
N LEU A 268 5.78 5.73 -1.80
CA LEU A 268 6.18 4.37 -1.48
C LEU A 268 5.19 3.36 -2.04
N VAL A 269 3.90 3.53 -1.77
CA VAL A 269 2.87 2.60 -2.25
C VAL A 269 2.89 2.54 -3.78
N MET A 270 2.93 3.70 -4.45
CA MET A 270 2.97 3.81 -5.91
C MET A 270 4.14 3.02 -6.53
N ARG A 271 5.34 3.06 -5.92
CA ARG A 271 6.51 2.30 -6.40
C ARG A 271 6.40 0.79 -6.19
N THR A 272 5.47 0.34 -5.36
CA THR A 272 5.30 -1.08 -4.99
C THR A 272 4.05 -1.72 -5.57
N LEU A 273 3.27 -0.98 -6.36
CA LEU A 273 2.07 -1.50 -7.00
C LEU A 273 2.42 -2.62 -7.98
N ALA A 274 1.55 -3.61 -8.07
CA ALA A 274 1.54 -4.55 -9.18
C ALA A 274 0.99 -3.84 -10.43
N PRO A 275 1.69 -3.90 -11.57
CA PRO A 275 1.19 -3.33 -12.81
C PRO A 275 -0.10 -4.04 -13.23
N VAL A 276 -0.99 -3.29 -13.84
CA VAL A 276 -2.27 -3.79 -14.37
C VAL A 276 -2.25 -3.62 -15.89
N PRO A 277 -2.55 -4.68 -16.68
CA PRO A 277 -2.76 -4.54 -18.11
C PRO A 277 -3.92 -3.59 -18.38
N PRO A 278 -3.77 -2.60 -19.27
CA PRO A 278 -4.84 -1.65 -19.52
C PRO A 278 -5.94 -2.25 -20.40
N ALA A 279 -5.67 -3.26 -21.22
CA ALA A 279 -6.69 -3.90 -22.04
C ALA A 279 -7.63 -4.75 -21.16
N ALA A 280 -8.91 -4.81 -21.53
CA ALA A 280 -9.85 -5.71 -20.89
C ALA A 280 -9.48 -7.16 -21.21
N PRO A 281 -9.64 -8.11 -20.26
CA PRO A 281 -9.37 -9.51 -20.54
C PRO A 281 -10.35 -10.05 -21.60
N ALA A 282 -9.93 -11.03 -22.40
CA ALA A 282 -10.80 -11.64 -23.41
C ALA A 282 -12.10 -12.23 -22.81
N SER A 283 -12.04 -12.65 -21.55
CA SER A 283 -13.19 -13.12 -20.77
C SER A 283 -14.24 -12.04 -20.49
N ALA A 284 -13.99 -10.77 -20.83
CA ALA A 284 -14.93 -9.67 -20.71
C ALA A 284 -15.91 -9.59 -21.89
N GLU A 285 -15.63 -10.19 -23.05
CA GLU A 285 -16.53 -10.10 -24.19
C GLU A 285 -17.85 -10.89 -23.98
N PRO A 286 -19.01 -10.42 -24.48
CA PRO A 286 -19.22 -9.14 -25.16
C PRO A 286 -19.21 -7.94 -24.19
N ILE A 287 -18.54 -6.85 -24.54
CA ILE A 287 -18.64 -5.57 -23.81
C ILE A 287 -19.99 -4.87 -24.11
N ALA A 288 -20.61 -4.25 -23.10
CA ALA A 288 -21.91 -3.60 -23.26
C ALA A 288 -21.85 -2.26 -24.03
N ASP A 289 -20.75 -1.52 -23.87
CA ASP A 289 -20.42 -0.28 -24.56
C ASP A 289 -18.89 -0.21 -24.77
N ALA A 290 -18.40 0.05 -25.98
CA ALA A 290 -16.95 0.16 -26.22
C ALA A 290 -16.29 1.25 -25.36
N TRP A 291 -17.04 2.31 -25.02
CA TRP A 291 -16.53 3.35 -24.14
C TRP A 291 -16.28 2.85 -22.72
N ASP A 292 -17.01 1.83 -22.25
CA ASP A 292 -16.93 1.22 -20.91
C ASP A 292 -15.55 0.58 -20.58
N VAL A 293 -14.70 0.41 -21.59
CA VAL A 293 -13.34 -0.13 -21.43
C VAL A 293 -12.23 0.84 -21.84
N LEU A 294 -12.55 2.03 -22.34
CA LEU A 294 -11.55 3.05 -22.67
C LEU A 294 -11.13 3.90 -21.44
N PRO A 295 -9.96 4.59 -21.48
CA PRO A 295 -8.90 4.48 -22.47
C PRO A 295 -8.01 3.24 -22.26
N ASP A 296 -7.38 2.73 -23.32
CA ASP A 296 -6.40 1.63 -23.25
C ASP A 296 -4.95 2.11 -23.03
N GLY A 297 -4.71 3.41 -23.22
CA GLY A 297 -3.39 4.00 -22.98
C GLY A 297 -3.06 4.12 -21.49
N ARG A 298 -1.78 3.99 -21.15
CA ARG A 298 -1.22 4.47 -19.90
C ARG A 298 -0.43 5.74 -20.18
N ASP A 299 -0.42 6.68 -19.24
CA ASP A 299 0.50 7.80 -19.33
C ASP A 299 1.95 7.38 -19.03
N ARG A 300 2.88 8.35 -19.08
CA ARG A 300 4.32 8.09 -18.87
C ARG A 300 4.63 7.56 -17.47
N ASP A 301 3.80 7.90 -16.49
CA ASP A 301 3.96 7.48 -15.10
C ASP A 301 3.22 6.15 -14.81
N GLY A 302 2.56 5.58 -15.84
CA GLY A 302 1.86 4.31 -15.78
C GLY A 302 0.40 4.41 -15.34
N HIS A 303 -0.15 5.62 -15.18
CA HIS A 303 -1.53 5.84 -14.78
C HIS A 303 -2.51 5.54 -15.91
N ASN A 304 -3.68 5.02 -15.53
CA ASN A 304 -4.86 4.88 -16.39
C ASN A 304 -6.13 5.21 -15.59
N ALA A 305 -7.14 5.77 -16.26
CA ALA A 305 -8.39 6.15 -15.60
C ALA A 305 -9.15 4.98 -14.92
N LYS A 306 -8.93 3.72 -15.35
CA LYS A 306 -9.61 2.52 -14.82
C LYS A 306 -8.93 1.93 -13.59
N HIS A 307 -7.59 1.96 -13.56
CA HIS A 307 -6.81 1.24 -12.56
C HIS A 307 -5.79 2.11 -11.80
N GLY A 308 -5.78 3.41 -12.07
CA GLY A 308 -4.79 4.33 -11.55
C GLY A 308 -3.38 3.87 -11.91
N TYR A 309 -2.47 3.94 -10.93
CA TYR A 309 -1.07 3.51 -11.09
C TYR A 309 -0.87 1.99 -11.00
N GLY A 310 -1.91 1.22 -10.65
CA GLY A 310 -1.83 -0.23 -10.50
C GLY A 310 -2.53 -0.77 -9.26
N ARG A 311 -2.29 -2.04 -8.94
CA ARG A 311 -2.92 -2.76 -7.83
C ARG A 311 -2.03 -2.80 -6.60
N ILE A 312 -2.61 -2.59 -5.42
CA ILE A 312 -1.88 -2.65 -4.14
C ILE A 312 -1.31 -4.05 -3.89
N ASP A 313 -0.04 -4.10 -3.52
CA ASP A 313 0.63 -5.27 -2.95
C ASP A 313 1.17 -4.90 -1.55
N ALA A 314 0.48 -5.37 -0.52
CA ALA A 314 0.80 -5.05 0.87
C ALA A 314 2.18 -5.60 1.27
N GLY A 315 2.56 -6.77 0.75
CA GLY A 315 3.83 -7.43 1.02
C GLY A 315 5.01 -6.60 0.54
N ARG A 316 4.99 -6.22 -0.74
CA ARG A 316 6.01 -5.34 -1.35
C ARG A 316 6.11 -4.02 -0.62
N ALA A 317 4.97 -3.37 -0.35
CA ALA A 317 4.93 -2.08 0.35
C ALA A 317 5.52 -2.18 1.77
N CYS A 318 5.22 -3.25 2.52
CA CYS A 318 5.74 -3.44 3.87
C CYS A 318 7.25 -3.69 3.88
N LEU A 319 7.78 -4.49 2.95
CA LEU A 319 9.21 -4.72 2.79
C LEU A 319 9.94 -3.39 2.51
N ALA A 320 9.44 -2.63 1.54
CA ALA A 320 9.99 -1.35 1.13
C ALA A 320 9.95 -0.28 2.24
N ALA A 321 8.90 -0.28 3.07
CA ALA A 321 8.74 0.70 4.13
C ALA A 321 9.76 0.53 5.27
N GLY A 322 10.16 -0.71 5.54
CA GLY A 322 11.00 -1.05 6.69
C GLY A 322 12.51 -0.87 6.47
N ASP A 323 13.00 -1.02 5.24
CA ASP A 323 14.44 -1.13 4.97
C ASP A 323 14.85 -0.56 3.59
N PRO A 324 15.91 0.26 3.49
CA PRO A 324 16.29 0.94 2.24
C PRO A 324 16.80 -0.02 1.17
N ILE A 325 17.41 -1.15 1.55
CA ILE A 325 17.86 -2.16 0.59
C ILE A 325 16.67 -2.96 0.08
N ALA A 326 15.69 -3.30 0.94
CA ALA A 326 14.45 -3.92 0.50
C ALA A 326 13.66 -3.01 -0.46
N LEU A 327 13.58 -1.70 -0.17
CA LEU A 327 13.00 -0.71 -1.09
C LEU A 327 13.70 -0.75 -2.45
N ALA A 328 15.04 -0.75 -2.47
CA ALA A 328 15.81 -0.79 -3.71
C ALA A 328 15.60 -2.09 -4.48
N LEU A 329 15.58 -3.24 -3.81
CA LEU A 329 15.32 -4.56 -4.42
C LEU A 329 13.93 -4.61 -5.07
N VAL A 330 12.88 -4.20 -4.35
CA VAL A 330 11.52 -4.10 -4.92
C VAL A 330 11.50 -3.13 -6.10
N SER A 331 12.17 -1.99 -5.99
CA SER A 331 12.22 -0.98 -7.07
C SER A 331 12.93 -1.47 -8.34
N VAL A 332 13.78 -2.49 -8.25
CA VAL A 332 14.44 -3.10 -9.42
C VAL A 332 13.78 -4.40 -9.87
N GLY A 333 12.65 -4.78 -9.27
CA GLY A 333 11.87 -5.98 -9.63
C GLY A 333 12.27 -7.26 -8.89
N GLU A 334 13.14 -7.18 -7.89
CA GLU A 334 13.73 -8.33 -7.18
C GLU A 334 12.98 -8.64 -5.88
N ASP A 335 11.69 -8.98 -5.97
CA ASP A 335 10.83 -9.22 -4.80
C ASP A 335 11.29 -10.43 -3.95
N GLY A 336 11.78 -11.48 -4.61
CA GLY A 336 12.32 -12.67 -3.95
C GLY A 336 13.52 -12.31 -3.08
N ALA A 337 14.49 -11.61 -3.68
CA ALA A 337 15.65 -11.07 -2.99
C ALA A 337 15.26 -10.12 -1.84
N ALA A 338 14.23 -9.27 -2.02
CA ALA A 338 13.75 -8.37 -0.98
C ALA A 338 13.22 -9.13 0.26
N ARG A 339 12.51 -10.24 0.05
CA ARG A 339 12.06 -11.13 1.13
C ARG A 339 13.24 -11.81 1.84
N ILE A 340 14.19 -12.33 1.08
CA ILE A 340 15.40 -12.97 1.64
C ILE A 340 16.22 -11.96 2.45
N TRP A 341 16.40 -10.74 1.93
CA TRP A 341 17.07 -9.67 2.66
C TRP A 341 16.37 -9.32 3.98
N HIS A 342 15.04 -9.23 3.95
CA HIS A 342 14.25 -8.96 5.17
C HIS A 342 14.47 -10.04 6.24
N ASP A 343 14.45 -11.31 5.86
CA ASP A 343 14.68 -12.43 6.77
C ASP A 343 16.12 -12.40 7.30
N ALA A 344 17.11 -12.16 6.43
CA ALA A 344 18.51 -12.01 6.83
C ALA A 344 18.70 -10.86 7.83
N ARG A 345 17.98 -9.73 7.68
CA ARG A 345 18.00 -8.60 8.63
C ARG A 345 17.35 -8.94 9.97
N ALA A 346 16.36 -9.84 10.00
CA ALA A 346 15.69 -10.26 11.22
C ALA A 346 16.51 -11.29 12.01
N GLU A 347 17.00 -12.31 11.33
CA GLU A 347 17.56 -13.54 11.92
C GLU A 347 19.09 -13.62 11.81
N GLY A 348 19.69 -13.04 10.76
CA GLY A 348 21.12 -13.17 10.45
C GLY A 348 22.02 -12.17 11.20
N PRO A 349 23.12 -12.63 11.84
CA PRO A 349 23.99 -11.75 12.63
C PRO A 349 24.75 -10.73 11.77
N LEU A 350 25.06 -11.07 10.51
CA LEU A 350 25.79 -10.20 9.58
C LEU A 350 24.92 -9.01 9.14
N ALA A 351 23.77 -9.28 8.51
CA ALA A 351 22.89 -8.23 7.98
C ALA A 351 22.28 -7.37 9.09
N ARG A 352 21.89 -7.96 10.23
CA ARG A 352 21.29 -7.23 11.36
C ARG A 352 22.20 -6.14 11.94
N ARG A 353 23.52 -6.33 11.90
CA ARG A 353 24.51 -5.41 12.50
C ARG A 353 24.93 -4.26 11.59
N LEU A 354 24.49 -4.24 10.32
CA LEU A 354 24.91 -3.21 9.35
C LEU A 354 24.40 -1.81 9.73
N TYR A 355 23.14 -1.73 10.14
CA TYR A 355 22.49 -0.50 10.59
C TYR A 355 21.23 -0.84 11.40
N SER A 356 20.82 0.06 12.29
CA SER A 356 19.66 -0.07 13.15
C SER A 356 18.35 0.04 12.38
N ARG A 357 17.26 -0.46 12.95
CA ARG A 357 15.90 -0.25 12.41
C ARG A 357 15.51 1.22 12.35
N ARG A 358 16.06 2.06 13.24
CA ARG A 358 15.78 3.50 13.25
C ARG A 358 16.43 4.19 12.05
N LEU A 359 17.70 3.88 11.79
CA LEU A 359 18.40 4.36 10.60
C LEU A 359 17.74 3.83 9.32
N ALA A 360 17.37 2.54 9.28
CA ALA A 360 16.68 1.95 8.13
C ALA A 360 15.41 2.72 7.73
N ARG A 361 14.50 2.96 8.69
CA ARG A 361 13.25 3.69 8.47
C ARG A 361 13.47 5.14 8.03
N TRP A 362 14.47 5.80 8.59
CA TRP A 362 14.82 7.16 8.19
C TRP A 362 15.44 7.18 6.79
N ALA A 363 16.31 6.22 6.46
CA ALA A 363 16.93 6.10 5.14
C ALA A 363 15.88 5.84 4.05
N VAL A 364 14.87 5.00 4.29
CA VAL A 364 13.73 4.85 3.36
C VAL A 364 13.11 6.21 3.03
N ARG A 365 12.86 7.06 4.04
CA ARG A 365 12.32 8.41 3.82
C ARG A 365 13.30 9.31 3.05
N ALA A 366 14.59 9.22 3.32
CA ALA A 366 15.62 9.94 2.57
C ALA A 366 15.64 9.52 1.09
N LEU A 367 15.54 8.22 0.80
CA LEU A 367 15.51 7.66 -0.55
C LEU A 367 14.23 8.05 -1.31
N LEU A 368 13.09 8.16 -0.62
CA LEU A 368 11.84 8.64 -1.23
C LEU A 368 11.93 10.13 -1.57
N ALA A 369 12.62 10.92 -0.75
CA ALA A 369 12.77 12.36 -0.95
C ALA A 369 13.88 12.74 -1.95
N ASP A 370 14.89 11.88 -2.13
CA ASP A 370 16.08 12.14 -2.95
C ASP A 370 16.26 11.03 -4.01
N PRO A 371 15.83 11.26 -5.26
CA PRO A 371 15.93 10.27 -6.34
C PRO A 371 17.37 9.83 -6.64
N SER A 372 18.36 10.71 -6.45
CA SER A 372 19.77 10.38 -6.67
C SER A 372 20.29 9.39 -5.63
N LEU A 373 19.90 9.57 -4.36
CA LEU A 373 20.18 8.57 -3.31
C LEU A 373 19.51 7.23 -3.62
N CYS A 374 18.23 7.25 -4.00
CA CYS A 374 17.52 6.04 -4.38
C CYS A 374 18.22 5.31 -5.53
N HIS A 375 18.63 6.04 -6.57
CA HIS A 375 19.36 5.47 -7.69
C HIS A 375 20.68 4.82 -7.25
N GLY A 376 21.43 5.49 -6.37
CA GLY A 376 22.70 4.96 -5.86
C GLY A 376 22.53 3.63 -5.12
N VAL A 377 21.48 3.50 -4.29
CA VAL A 377 21.17 2.22 -3.62
C VAL A 377 20.69 1.17 -4.62
N CYS A 378 19.87 1.55 -5.61
CA CYS A 378 19.47 0.66 -6.70
C CYS A 378 20.67 0.15 -7.52
N ALA A 379 21.66 1.01 -7.77
CA ALA A 379 22.90 0.63 -8.47
C ALA A 379 23.72 -0.37 -7.64
N LEU A 380 23.79 -0.18 -6.32
CA LEU A 380 24.46 -1.12 -5.40
C LEU A 380 23.81 -2.51 -5.43
N VAL A 381 22.48 -2.60 -5.38
CA VAL A 381 21.78 -3.91 -5.40
C VAL A 381 21.88 -4.59 -6.78
N ARG A 382 21.84 -3.83 -7.89
CA ARG A 382 22.11 -4.37 -9.23
C ARG A 382 23.54 -4.90 -9.34
N HIS A 383 24.51 -4.22 -8.73
CA HIS A 383 25.88 -4.68 -8.66
C HIS A 383 26.01 -5.97 -7.84
N ALA A 384 25.33 -6.07 -6.70
CA ALA A 384 25.25 -7.29 -5.91
C ALA A 384 24.70 -8.46 -6.74
N ARG A 385 23.60 -8.25 -7.48
CA ARG A 385 23.03 -9.26 -8.40
C ARG A 385 24.04 -9.75 -9.44
N LEU A 386 24.78 -8.82 -10.05
CA LEU A 386 25.76 -9.17 -11.09
C LEU A 386 26.96 -9.97 -10.55
N THR A 387 27.33 -9.78 -9.27
CA THR A 387 28.53 -10.36 -8.64
C THR A 387 28.25 -11.55 -7.72
N ALA A 388 26.99 -11.80 -7.38
CA ALA A 388 26.55 -12.98 -6.66
C ALA A 388 26.93 -14.27 -7.42
N GLY A 389 27.29 -15.32 -6.69
CA GLY A 389 27.64 -16.65 -7.21
C GLY A 389 28.96 -16.76 -7.99
N ASP A 390 29.56 -15.65 -8.45
CA ASP A 390 30.74 -15.67 -9.32
C ASP A 390 31.95 -14.93 -8.73
N PRO A 391 32.94 -15.66 -8.17
CA PRO A 391 34.17 -15.07 -7.65
C PRO A 391 35.01 -14.32 -8.69
N ARG A 392 34.88 -14.63 -9.99
CA ARG A 392 35.61 -13.92 -11.06
C ARG A 392 35.05 -12.51 -11.24
N ARG A 393 33.72 -12.37 -11.23
CA ARG A 393 33.04 -11.06 -11.32
C ARG A 393 33.33 -10.19 -10.10
N ARG A 394 33.46 -10.78 -8.90
CA ARG A 394 33.91 -10.04 -7.70
C ARG A 394 35.32 -9.50 -7.85
N ARG A 395 36.25 -10.30 -8.38
CA ARG A 395 37.63 -9.84 -8.59
C ARG A 395 37.75 -8.77 -9.67
N ALA A 396 36.82 -8.70 -10.63
CA ALA A 396 36.91 -7.84 -11.79
C ALA A 396 36.68 -6.34 -11.51
N HIS A 397 36.00 -5.95 -10.42
CA HIS A 397 35.63 -4.55 -10.19
C HIS A 397 36.67 -3.72 -9.40
N GLY A 398 37.84 -4.28 -9.11
CA GLY A 398 38.96 -3.61 -8.43
C GLY A 398 38.80 -3.52 -6.92
N ALA A 399 39.91 -3.69 -6.19
CA ALA A 399 39.91 -3.67 -4.73
C ALA A 399 39.47 -2.31 -4.17
N GLY A 400 38.57 -2.33 -3.19
CA GLY A 400 38.03 -1.15 -2.51
C GLY A 400 36.88 -0.44 -3.22
N ALA A 401 36.44 -0.92 -4.39
CA ALA A 401 35.36 -0.29 -5.15
C ALA A 401 34.03 -0.31 -4.38
N VAL A 402 33.70 -1.43 -3.74
CA VAL A 402 32.47 -1.55 -2.93
C VAL A 402 32.55 -0.62 -1.72
N LEU A 403 33.68 -0.62 -1.01
CA LEU A 403 33.90 0.25 0.15
C LEU A 403 33.75 1.73 -0.23
N ARG A 404 34.31 2.14 -1.37
CA ARG A 404 34.15 3.50 -1.90
C ARG A 404 32.68 3.82 -2.16
N GLN A 405 31.93 2.93 -2.81
CA GLN A 405 30.51 3.17 -3.08
C GLN A 405 29.68 3.27 -1.81
N LEU A 406 29.91 2.40 -0.83
CA LEU A 406 29.26 2.48 0.49
C LEU A 406 29.57 3.82 1.17
N SER A 407 30.83 4.26 1.13
CA SER A 407 31.26 5.55 1.71
C SER A 407 30.54 6.72 1.04
N LEU A 408 30.42 6.71 -0.29
CA LEU A 408 29.71 7.75 -1.03
C LEU A 408 28.22 7.78 -0.68
N LEU A 409 27.57 6.63 -0.58
CA LEU A 409 26.15 6.54 -0.21
C LEU A 409 25.89 7.08 1.20
N VAL A 410 26.72 6.70 2.17
CA VAL A 410 26.55 7.18 3.56
C VAL A 410 26.87 8.69 3.66
N ARG A 411 27.88 9.19 2.93
CA ARG A 411 28.17 10.64 2.88
C ARG A 411 27.03 11.42 2.26
N ALA A 412 26.46 10.91 1.17
CA ALA A 412 25.32 11.51 0.50
C ALA A 412 24.07 11.49 1.40
N LEU A 413 23.82 10.41 2.15
CA LEU A 413 22.77 10.37 3.17
C LEU A 413 22.98 11.44 4.25
N ALA A 414 24.21 11.59 4.76
CA ALA A 414 24.54 12.60 5.77
C ALA A 414 24.35 14.04 5.26
N ALA A 415 24.60 14.27 3.98
CA ALA A 415 24.59 15.60 3.36
C ALA A 415 23.27 15.96 2.65
N SER A 416 22.33 15.02 2.48
CA SER A 416 21.11 15.25 1.71
C SER A 416 20.23 16.29 2.38
N ARG A 417 19.94 17.38 1.64
CA ARG A 417 19.05 18.46 2.06
C ARG A 417 17.58 18.13 1.82
N ALA A 418 17.30 17.21 0.88
CA ALA A 418 15.95 16.75 0.57
C ALA A 418 15.47 15.75 1.63
N ALA A 419 16.38 14.98 2.24
CA ALA A 419 16.06 14.06 3.30
C ALA A 419 15.46 14.78 4.53
N PRO A 420 14.52 14.16 5.25
CA PRO A 420 14.01 14.72 6.48
C PRO A 420 15.12 14.83 7.54
N PRO A 421 15.09 15.84 8.42
CA PRO A 421 16.12 15.99 9.46
C PRO A 421 16.25 14.72 10.31
N PRO A 422 17.46 14.12 10.44
CA PRO A 422 17.66 12.95 11.28
C PRO A 422 17.56 13.33 12.75
N SER A 423 16.98 12.45 13.56
CA SER A 423 17.09 12.53 15.02
C SER A 423 18.57 12.43 15.45
N PRO A 424 18.96 12.95 16.63
CA PRO A 424 20.35 12.88 17.12
C PRO A 424 20.93 11.46 17.03
N ARG A 425 20.19 10.44 17.50
CA ARG A 425 20.64 9.04 17.44
C ARG A 425 20.88 8.52 16.02
N VAL A 426 20.11 8.99 15.03
CA VAL A 426 20.31 8.61 13.62
C VAL A 426 21.54 9.31 13.06
N ARG A 427 21.74 10.59 13.41
CA ARG A 427 22.93 11.36 13.03
C ARG A 427 24.19 10.70 13.59
N ASP A 428 24.21 10.38 14.88
CA ASP A 428 25.35 9.72 15.54
C ASP A 428 25.68 8.38 14.89
N GLU A 429 24.65 7.60 14.52
CA GLU A 429 24.83 6.33 13.82
C GLU A 429 25.40 6.51 12.40
N ILE A 430 24.94 7.51 11.65
CA ILE A 430 25.48 7.86 10.32
C ILE A 430 26.95 8.27 10.45
N THR A 431 27.30 9.14 11.40
CA THR A 431 28.69 9.55 11.66
C THR A 431 29.56 8.34 12.01
N ALA A 432 29.10 7.48 12.93
CA ALA A 432 29.84 6.29 13.32
C ALA A 432 30.03 5.28 12.17
N LEU A 433 29.08 5.21 11.23
CA LEU A 433 29.20 4.41 10.01
C LEU A 433 30.23 5.01 9.06
N LEU A 434 30.22 6.33 8.85
CA LEU A 434 31.22 7.03 8.04
C LEU A 434 32.63 6.83 8.60
N ASP A 435 32.83 7.08 9.89
CA ASP A 435 34.13 6.92 10.55
C ASP A 435 34.66 5.48 10.45
N ARG A 436 33.75 4.49 10.42
CA ARG A 436 34.12 3.09 10.23
C ARG A 436 34.56 2.82 8.80
N LEU A 437 33.79 3.27 7.80
CA LEU A 437 34.10 3.08 6.39
C LEU A 437 35.41 3.78 6.00
N GLU A 438 35.64 4.98 6.52
CA GLU A 438 36.85 5.77 6.26
C GLU A 438 38.10 5.14 6.89
N ARG A 439 38.00 4.62 8.12
CA ARG A 439 39.10 3.85 8.73
C ARG A 439 39.38 2.55 8.00
N SER A 440 38.34 1.85 7.53
CA SER A 440 38.51 0.65 6.71
C SER A 440 39.25 0.94 5.41
N ALA A 441 39.13 2.15 4.85
CA ALA A 441 39.81 2.52 3.60
C ALA A 441 41.33 2.68 3.75
N THR A 442 41.83 2.85 4.97
CA THR A 442 43.28 2.98 5.25
C THR A 442 43.99 1.65 5.52
N ASP A 443 43.25 0.53 5.58
CA ASP A 443 43.78 -0.80 5.88
C ASP A 443 43.33 -1.82 4.83
N ALA A 444 44.28 -2.40 4.09
CA ALA A 444 44.00 -3.36 3.04
C ALA A 444 43.27 -4.62 3.55
N ALA A 445 43.52 -5.06 4.78
CA ALA A 445 42.82 -6.19 5.37
C ALA A 445 41.35 -5.85 5.66
N ALA A 446 41.09 -4.65 6.18
CA ALA A 446 39.73 -4.15 6.41
C ALA A 446 38.96 -3.94 5.10
N VAL A 447 39.61 -3.46 4.02
CA VAL A 447 39.00 -3.40 2.68
C VAL A 447 38.53 -4.79 2.25
N ALA A 448 39.42 -5.78 2.29
CA ALA A 448 39.10 -7.15 1.89
C ALA A 448 37.97 -7.77 2.72
N ASP A 449 37.92 -7.51 4.03
CA ASP A 449 36.83 -7.97 4.91
C ASP A 449 35.48 -7.35 4.53
N VAL A 450 35.42 -6.05 4.22
CA VAL A 450 34.18 -5.39 3.78
C VAL A 450 33.68 -5.97 2.45
N GLU A 451 34.57 -6.13 1.47
CA GLU A 451 34.20 -6.67 0.16
C GLU A 451 33.79 -8.14 0.22
N SER A 452 34.47 -8.93 1.06
CA SER A 452 34.10 -10.33 1.35
C SER A 452 32.69 -10.43 1.96
N ARG A 453 32.40 -9.60 2.97
CA ARG A 453 31.07 -9.56 3.60
C ARG A 453 29.98 -9.11 2.64
N PHE A 454 30.27 -8.13 1.78
CA PHE A 454 29.34 -7.72 0.73
C PHE A 454 29.05 -8.88 -0.23
N GLY A 455 30.09 -9.58 -0.69
CA GLY A 455 29.93 -10.77 -1.53
C GLY A 455 29.11 -11.88 -0.87
N ALA A 456 29.35 -12.16 0.42
CA ALA A 456 28.57 -13.14 1.18
C ALA A 456 27.10 -12.74 1.32
N LEU A 457 26.80 -11.45 1.52
CA LEU A 457 25.42 -10.95 1.54
C LEU A 457 24.77 -11.03 0.15
N ALA A 458 25.50 -10.69 -0.91
CA ALA A 458 25.02 -10.82 -2.28
C ALA A 458 24.68 -12.29 -2.60
N ASP A 459 25.52 -13.23 -2.18
CA ASP A 459 25.24 -14.67 -2.30
C ASP A 459 23.98 -15.07 -1.53
N ILE A 460 23.87 -14.69 -0.26
CA ILE A 460 22.67 -15.01 0.52
C ILE A 460 21.40 -14.51 -0.17
N VAL A 461 21.44 -13.29 -0.72
CA VAL A 461 20.27 -12.62 -1.30
C VAL A 461 19.91 -13.15 -2.68
N PHE A 462 20.89 -13.51 -3.51
CA PHE A 462 20.68 -13.84 -4.93
C PHE A 462 21.05 -15.28 -5.35
N ALA A 463 21.67 -16.09 -4.48
CA ALA A 463 22.10 -17.45 -4.87
C ALA A 463 20.94 -18.44 -5.12
N GLY A 464 19.69 -18.03 -4.89
CA GLY A 464 18.51 -18.81 -5.26
C GLY A 464 17.97 -18.57 -6.67
N ASP A 465 18.36 -17.47 -7.34
CA ASP A 465 17.79 -17.09 -8.66
C ASP A 465 18.56 -17.68 -9.84
N THR A 466 19.76 -18.21 -9.64
CA THR A 466 20.60 -18.72 -10.74
C THR A 466 20.14 -20.07 -11.33
N ASP A 467 19.21 -20.78 -10.66
CA ASP A 467 18.66 -22.06 -11.15
C ASP A 467 17.35 -21.91 -11.94
N GLY A 468 16.72 -20.73 -11.94
CA GLY A 468 15.45 -20.47 -12.65
C GLY A 468 15.63 -20.28 -14.16
N ASP A 469 16.58 -19.44 -14.56
CA ASP A 469 16.82 -19.10 -15.97
C ASP A 469 17.39 -20.28 -16.79
N ALA A 470 18.00 -21.29 -16.14
CA ALA A 470 18.49 -22.48 -16.81
C ALA A 470 17.38 -23.51 -17.14
N ARG A 471 16.18 -23.38 -16.55
CA ARG A 471 15.04 -24.29 -16.80
C ARG A 471 14.05 -23.76 -17.82
N GLU A 472 13.96 -22.45 -18.03
CA GLU A 472 13.08 -21.86 -19.07
C GLU A 472 13.73 -21.75 -20.46
N GLY A 473 15.06 -21.96 -20.57
CA GLY A 473 15.76 -22.02 -21.86
C GLY A 473 15.84 -23.42 -22.49
N ALA A 474 15.24 -24.44 -21.87
CA ALA A 474 15.34 -25.85 -22.29
C ALA A 474 14.01 -26.62 -22.25
N ALA A 475 12.87 -25.91 -22.33
CA ALA A 475 11.54 -26.50 -22.46
C ALA A 475 10.85 -26.04 -23.74
#